data_AF-A0A7R8XF57-F1
#
_entry.id   AF-A0A7R8XF57-F1
#
_cell.length_a   1.000
_cell.length_b   1.000
_cell.length_c   1.000
_cell.angle_alpha   90.00
_cell.angle_beta   90.00
_cell.angle_gamma   90.00
#
_symmetry.space_group_name_H-M   'P 1'
#
loop_
_entity.id
_entity.type
_entity.pdbx_description
1 polymer ?
#
loop_
_entity_poly.entity_id
_entity_poly.type
_entity_poly.pdbx_seq_one_letter_code
_entity_poly.pdbx_strand_id
1 'polypeptide(L)'
;MLPTHVGDDSEVSPVHSLIVQLEPAEEKQGPHRDNNMSVWCRASHMRIFLYRLCPLVAFVVTIMVALHFLLPSAEHEEQGRINPVLKGEEVRPRQGEEVHPRQGGSPVNVAVYYESLCPDSRNFVLNQLQPTFNILPSNIMSTSYIPYGKAETITNHDGTYSFKCQHGPEECRKNRYHACGLVQTGNDQGETVKLVSCLFRNWRVQGRAGDIEAFKSCIEAVPGGNWQTLQDCGDGAQGNQLLANYGQMTHSLQPPVTFIPTILINGVKSDEAFRNLLQAVCNAYTGERPQECGS
;
A
#
# COMPACT_ATOMS: atom_id res chain seq x y z
N MET A 1 20.84 0.90 -39.11
CA MET A 1 19.39 1.11 -39.08
C MET A 1 18.87 0.53 -37.78
N LEU A 2 18.40 1.45 -36.93
CA LEU A 2 17.41 1.38 -35.83
C LEU A 2 17.29 0.13 -34.92
N PRO A 3 16.90 0.36 -33.65
CA PRO A 3 17.48 -0.27 -32.48
C PRO A 3 16.39 -0.81 -31.52
N THR A 4 16.80 -1.01 -30.26
CA THR A 4 16.00 -0.98 -29.01
C THR A 4 14.94 -2.06 -28.75
N HIS A 5 15.18 -2.84 -27.70
CA HIS A 5 14.44 -2.69 -26.45
C HIS A 5 15.22 -3.36 -25.30
N VAL A 6 15.81 -2.54 -24.44
CA VAL A 6 16.14 -2.93 -23.06
C VAL A 6 14.95 -2.44 -22.25
N GLY A 7 14.11 -3.38 -21.81
CA GLY A 7 13.07 -3.12 -20.82
C GLY A 7 13.75 -2.98 -19.46
N ASP A 8 13.59 -1.81 -18.86
CA ASP A 8 13.87 -1.55 -17.46
C ASP A 8 12.61 -1.93 -16.69
N ASP A 9 12.55 -3.18 -16.22
CA ASP A 9 11.51 -3.64 -15.29
C ASP A 9 12.15 -3.74 -13.91
N SER A 10 12.11 -2.63 -13.18
CA SER A 10 12.18 -2.65 -11.72
C SER A 10 10.93 -3.38 -11.22
N GLU A 11 11.01 -4.70 -11.11
CA GLU A 11 9.95 -5.58 -10.67
C GLU A 11 9.60 -5.26 -9.21
N VAL A 12 8.53 -4.48 -9.01
CA VAL A 12 7.90 -4.25 -7.72
C VAL A 12 7.48 -5.61 -7.16
N SER A 13 7.85 -5.90 -5.90
CA SER A 13 7.45 -7.14 -5.22
C SER A 13 5.96 -7.42 -5.46
N PRO A 14 5.59 -8.59 -6.03
CA PRO A 14 4.21 -8.93 -6.42
C PRO A 14 3.18 -8.77 -5.29
N VAL A 15 3.64 -8.80 -4.05
CA VAL A 15 2.83 -8.68 -2.84
C VAL A 15 2.23 -7.27 -2.68
N HIS A 16 2.95 -6.22 -3.09
CA HIS A 16 2.51 -4.84 -2.91
C HIS A 16 1.64 -4.32 -4.05
N SER A 17 1.84 -4.85 -5.26
CA SER A 17 1.02 -4.50 -6.44
C SER A 17 -0.46 -4.89 -6.26
N LEU A 18 -0.73 -6.00 -5.57
CA LEU A 18 -2.10 -6.43 -5.22
C LEU A 18 -2.80 -5.51 -4.21
N ILE A 19 -2.06 -4.77 -3.38
CA ILE A 19 -2.62 -3.89 -2.35
C ILE A 19 -3.06 -2.54 -2.95
N VAL A 20 -2.36 -2.06 -3.98
CA VAL A 20 -2.60 -0.73 -4.60
C VAL A 20 -3.79 -0.74 -5.57
N GLN A 21 -4.27 -1.90 -6.04
CA GLN A 21 -5.35 -2.00 -7.03
C GLN A 21 -6.79 -1.85 -6.48
N LEU A 22 -6.97 -1.56 -5.19
CA LEU A 22 -8.29 -1.44 -4.57
C LEU A 22 -8.78 0.02 -4.55
N GLU A 23 -9.26 0.52 -5.70
CA GLU A 23 -10.18 1.67 -5.71
C GLU A 23 -11.57 1.23 -5.22
N PRO A 24 -12.31 2.08 -4.47
CA PRO A 24 -13.63 1.71 -3.96
C PRO A 24 -14.63 1.57 -5.12
N ALA A 25 -15.30 0.42 -5.19
CA ALA A 25 -16.42 0.23 -6.10
C ALA A 25 -17.56 1.20 -5.72
N GLU A 26 -17.97 2.06 -6.65
CA GLU A 26 -19.19 2.86 -6.51
C GLU A 26 -20.42 1.93 -6.40
N GLU A 27 -21.11 2.03 -5.29
CA GLU A 27 -22.38 1.35 -5.04
C GLU A 27 -23.48 1.96 -5.93
N LYS A 28 -23.85 1.25 -7.01
CA LYS A 28 -25.01 1.62 -7.83
C LYS A 28 -26.30 1.31 -7.07
N GLN A 29 -26.92 2.34 -6.49
CA GLN A 29 -28.28 2.28 -5.97
C GLN A 29 -29.28 1.98 -7.11
N GLY A 30 -29.90 0.80 -7.07
CA GLY A 30 -31.03 0.43 -7.91
C GLY A 30 -32.35 1.04 -7.41
N PRO A 31 -33.37 1.16 -8.27
CA PRO A 31 -34.58 1.91 -7.94
C PRO A 31 -35.54 1.10 -7.07
N HIS A 32 -35.82 1.60 -5.86
CA HIS A 32 -36.92 1.14 -5.02
C HIS A 32 -38.27 1.48 -5.68
N ARG A 33 -39.12 0.46 -5.84
CA ARG A 33 -40.54 0.59 -6.19
C ARG A 33 -41.35 0.55 -4.91
N ASP A 34 -41.94 1.68 -4.53
CA ASP A 34 -42.95 1.72 -3.46
C ASP A 34 -44.34 1.96 -4.05
N ASN A 35 -45.18 0.93 -3.92
CA ASN A 35 -46.64 1.02 -3.98
C ASN A 35 -47.14 1.13 -2.54
N ASN A 36 -47.76 2.25 -2.14
CA ASN A 36 -49.12 2.23 -1.60
C ASN A 36 -49.70 3.63 -1.35
N MET A 37 -51.02 3.67 -1.42
CA MET A 37 -51.87 4.84 -1.57
C MET A 37 -52.56 5.19 -0.24
N SER A 38 -52.75 6.50 -0.02
CA SER A 38 -53.75 7.18 0.83
C SER A 38 -53.68 7.05 2.36
N VAL A 39 -53.58 8.20 3.07
CA VAL A 39 -54.70 8.88 3.78
C VAL A 39 -54.31 10.34 4.06
N TRP A 40 -55.30 11.21 3.94
CA TRP A 40 -55.28 12.67 4.02
C TRP A 40 -55.12 13.23 5.44
N CYS A 41 -54.36 14.32 5.61
CA CYS A 41 -54.83 15.47 6.40
C CYS A 41 -54.12 16.79 6.02
N ARG A 42 -54.86 17.88 6.20
CA ARG A 42 -54.71 19.20 5.56
C ARG A 42 -53.64 20.09 6.21
N ALA A 43 -52.95 20.90 5.41
CA ALA A 43 -52.51 22.24 5.82
C ALA A 43 -52.38 23.15 4.58
N SER A 44 -52.98 24.33 4.70
CA SER A 44 -53.21 25.31 3.66
C SER A 44 -52.03 26.29 3.51
N HIS A 45 -51.83 26.77 2.28
CA HIS A 45 -51.31 28.08 1.89
C HIS A 45 -49.83 28.42 2.21
N MET A 46 -48.97 28.36 1.19
CA MET A 46 -48.23 29.55 0.68
C MET A 46 -47.57 29.23 -0.65
N ARG A 47 -48.07 29.80 -1.75
CA ARG A 47 -47.37 29.85 -3.04
C ARG A 47 -46.56 31.16 -3.10
N ILE A 48 -45.50 31.12 -3.92
CA ILE A 48 -44.72 32.25 -4.46
C ILE A 48 -43.49 32.62 -3.60
N PHE A 49 -42.30 32.13 -4.02
CA PHE A 49 -41.04 32.89 -4.15
C PHE A 49 -39.92 31.94 -4.64
N LEU A 50 -40.11 31.39 -5.84
CA LEU A 50 -38.99 30.97 -6.68
C LEU A 50 -39.00 31.94 -7.87
N TYR A 51 -37.83 32.33 -8.36
CA TYR A 51 -37.58 33.34 -9.41
C TYR A 51 -37.48 34.80 -8.95
N ARG A 52 -36.46 35.09 -8.12
CA ARG A 52 -35.74 36.37 -8.15
C ARG A 52 -34.22 36.18 -8.07
N LEU A 53 -33.69 35.23 -8.85
CA LEU A 53 -32.27 35.22 -9.19
C LEU A 53 -32.07 36.03 -10.48
N CYS A 54 -31.93 37.33 -10.24
CA CYS A 54 -31.00 38.26 -10.87
C CYS A 54 -30.79 38.16 -12.41
N PRO A 55 -31.46 39.01 -13.22
CA PRO A 55 -31.17 39.15 -14.66
C PRO A 55 -29.73 39.57 -14.97
N LEU A 56 -28.97 40.04 -13.96
CA LEU A 56 -27.54 40.34 -14.09
C LEU A 56 -26.69 39.07 -14.30
N VAL A 57 -27.05 37.93 -13.69
CA VAL A 57 -26.24 36.71 -13.79
C VAL A 57 -26.35 36.10 -15.20
N ALA A 58 -27.55 36.11 -15.78
CA ALA A 58 -27.75 35.68 -17.17
C ALA A 58 -27.01 36.58 -18.17
N PHE A 59 -26.94 37.90 -17.90
CA PHE A 59 -26.25 38.86 -18.77
C PHE A 59 -24.73 38.76 -18.69
N VAL A 60 -24.16 38.45 -17.51
CA VAL A 60 -22.72 38.25 -17.34
C VAL A 60 -22.26 36.96 -18.02
N VAL A 61 -23.06 35.88 -17.94
CA VAL A 61 -22.72 34.60 -18.59
C VAL A 61 -22.76 34.73 -20.12
N THR A 62 -23.73 35.46 -20.69
CA THR A 62 -23.77 35.67 -22.14
C THR A 62 -22.62 36.56 -22.65
N ILE A 63 -22.20 37.57 -21.90
CA ILE A 63 -21.02 38.38 -22.24
C ILE A 63 -19.73 37.56 -22.17
N MET A 64 -19.56 36.72 -21.13
CA MET A 64 -18.37 35.87 -20.98
C MET A 64 -18.24 34.84 -22.12
N VAL A 65 -19.36 34.24 -22.54
CA VAL A 65 -19.40 33.31 -23.67
C VAL A 65 -19.13 34.05 -25.00
N ALA A 66 -19.69 35.24 -25.20
CA ALA A 66 -19.42 36.05 -26.39
C ALA A 66 -17.96 36.53 -26.49
N LEU A 67 -17.30 36.83 -25.37
CA LEU A 67 -15.87 37.18 -25.36
C LEU A 67 -14.96 36.00 -25.70
N HIS A 68 -15.36 34.76 -25.37
CA HIS A 68 -14.61 33.57 -25.77
C HIS A 68 -14.64 33.31 -27.28
N PHE A 69 -15.70 33.74 -27.99
CA PHE A 69 -15.83 33.54 -29.44
C PHE A 69 -15.28 34.70 -30.29
N LEU A 70 -14.86 35.82 -29.69
CA LEU A 70 -14.34 37.00 -30.39
C LEU A 70 -12.82 37.19 -30.29
N LEU A 71 -12.11 36.31 -29.57
CA LEU A 71 -10.65 36.31 -29.51
C LEU A 71 -10.09 35.26 -30.49
N PRO A 72 -9.38 35.66 -31.56
CA PRO A 72 -8.66 34.72 -32.40
C PRO A 72 -7.57 34.05 -31.56
N SER A 73 -7.52 32.72 -31.57
CA SER A 73 -6.42 31.95 -31.00
C SER A 73 -5.12 32.36 -31.67
N ALA A 74 -4.19 32.91 -30.89
CA ALA A 74 -2.83 33.15 -31.34
C ALA A 74 -2.12 31.79 -31.46
N GLU A 75 -2.03 31.28 -32.68
CA GLU A 75 -1.15 30.15 -33.00
C GLU A 75 0.30 30.66 -33.00
N HIS A 76 1.12 30.12 -32.11
CA HIS A 76 2.56 30.34 -32.14
C HIS A 76 3.17 29.49 -33.27
N GLU A 77 3.47 30.15 -34.39
CA GLU A 77 4.20 29.58 -35.51
C GLU A 77 5.69 29.47 -35.14
N GLU A 78 6.14 28.28 -34.74
CA GLU A 78 7.56 28.01 -34.55
C GLU A 78 8.23 27.82 -35.91
N GLN A 79 8.82 28.91 -36.41
CA GLN A 79 9.46 28.96 -37.70
C GLN A 79 10.80 28.22 -37.66
N GLY A 80 10.78 26.96 -38.08
CA GLY A 80 11.97 26.13 -38.31
C GLY A 80 12.88 26.75 -39.36
N ARG A 81 13.88 27.52 -38.92
CA ARG A 81 14.98 28.00 -39.75
C ARG A 81 16.08 26.95 -39.76
N ILE A 82 16.14 26.21 -40.87
CA ILE A 82 17.29 25.40 -41.27
C ILE A 82 18.54 26.29 -41.35
N ASN A 83 19.52 26.06 -40.47
CA ASN A 83 20.86 26.62 -40.60
C ASN A 83 21.74 25.67 -41.41
N PRO A 84 22.56 26.18 -42.34
CA PRO A 84 23.43 25.36 -43.16
C PRO A 84 24.55 24.72 -42.33
N VAL A 85 24.80 23.45 -42.64
CA VAL A 85 25.92 22.64 -42.16
C VAL A 85 27.23 23.39 -42.39
N LEU A 86 27.87 23.84 -41.30
CA LEU A 86 29.27 24.22 -41.29
C LEU A 86 30.11 23.06 -40.75
N LYS A 87 31.23 22.87 -41.43
CA LYS A 87 32.13 21.72 -41.41
C LYS A 87 32.70 21.40 -40.02
N GLY A 88 32.99 20.11 -39.89
CA GLY A 88 33.59 19.43 -38.74
C GLY A 88 34.73 20.14 -38.02
N GLU A 89 34.72 19.94 -36.71
CA GLU A 89 35.93 19.81 -35.92
C GLU A 89 35.84 18.51 -35.12
N GLU A 90 36.81 17.63 -35.32
CA GLU A 90 36.89 16.30 -34.74
C GLU A 90 37.32 16.39 -33.27
N VAL A 91 36.37 16.23 -32.34
CA VAL A 91 36.68 16.13 -30.91
C VAL A 91 37.14 14.71 -30.59
N ARG A 92 38.46 14.57 -30.41
CA ARG A 92 39.15 13.34 -30.02
C ARG A 92 38.62 12.84 -28.65
N PRO A 93 38.16 11.58 -28.51
CA PRO A 93 37.68 11.07 -27.22
C PRO A 93 38.87 10.94 -26.25
N ARG A 94 38.74 11.47 -25.03
CA ARG A 94 39.66 11.10 -23.94
C ARG A 94 39.37 9.64 -23.56
N GLN A 95 40.44 8.88 -23.49
CA GLN A 95 40.46 7.46 -23.17
C GLN A 95 39.94 7.22 -21.75
N GLY A 96 39.01 6.26 -21.64
CA GLY A 96 38.88 5.34 -20.51
C GLY A 96 38.68 5.94 -19.12
N GLU A 97 37.43 6.26 -18.80
CA GLU A 97 36.93 5.96 -17.45
C GLU A 97 36.10 4.68 -17.59
N GLU A 98 36.61 3.57 -17.08
CA GLU A 98 35.79 2.37 -16.91
C GLU A 98 34.63 2.72 -15.98
N VAL A 99 33.42 2.80 -16.53
CA VAL A 99 32.20 2.73 -15.72
C VAL A 99 32.14 1.29 -15.19
N HIS A 100 32.72 1.07 -14.02
CA HIS A 100 32.51 -0.17 -13.27
C HIS A 100 30.99 -0.31 -13.08
N PRO A 101 30.35 -1.39 -13.57
CA PRO A 101 28.94 -1.60 -13.31
C PRO A 101 28.79 -1.65 -11.79
N ARG A 102 27.85 -0.86 -11.24
CA ARG A 102 27.54 -0.90 -9.80
C ARG A 102 27.27 -2.36 -9.45
N GLN A 103 28.15 -2.98 -8.67
CA GLN A 103 28.08 -4.38 -8.22
C GLN A 103 27.00 -4.54 -7.13
N GLY A 104 25.80 -3.98 -7.35
CA GLY A 104 24.68 -4.09 -6.44
C GLY A 104 23.82 -5.28 -6.83
N GLY A 105 23.84 -6.34 -6.03
CA GLY A 105 22.86 -7.42 -6.15
C GLY A 105 21.45 -6.92 -5.81
N SER A 106 20.42 -7.58 -6.33
CA SER A 106 19.03 -7.28 -5.97
C SER A 106 18.79 -7.47 -4.47
N PRO A 107 17.97 -6.62 -3.82
CA PRO A 107 17.64 -6.79 -2.42
C PRO A 107 17.02 -8.18 -2.17
N VAL A 108 17.43 -8.83 -1.08
CA VAL A 108 16.81 -10.07 -0.61
C VAL A 108 15.38 -9.78 -0.17
N ASN A 109 14.41 -10.48 -0.75
CA ASN A 109 13.01 -10.36 -0.35
C ASN A 109 12.74 -11.22 0.88
N VAL A 110 12.34 -10.59 1.97
CA VAL A 110 11.96 -11.23 3.23
C VAL A 110 10.46 -11.08 3.43
N ALA A 111 9.70 -12.15 3.21
CA ALA A 111 8.27 -12.17 3.49
C ALA A 111 7.98 -12.80 4.85
N VAL A 112 7.19 -12.12 5.67
CA VAL A 112 6.89 -12.48 7.06
C VAL A 112 5.40 -12.77 7.20
N TYR A 113 5.06 -14.05 7.37
CA TYR A 113 3.70 -14.50 7.67
C TYR A 113 3.55 -14.57 9.18
N TYR A 114 2.61 -13.81 9.74
CA TYR A 114 2.48 -13.66 11.19
C TYR A 114 1.05 -13.45 11.67
N GLU A 115 0.82 -13.58 12.98
CA GLU A 115 -0.40 -13.12 13.65
C GLU A 115 -0.08 -12.17 14.81
N SER A 116 -0.97 -11.21 15.02
CA SER A 116 -0.78 -10.07 15.93
C SER A 116 -0.75 -10.46 17.41
N LEU A 117 -1.36 -11.58 17.80
CA LEU A 117 -1.38 -12.07 19.18
C LEU A 117 -0.48 -13.29 19.42
N CYS A 118 0.43 -13.61 18.49
CA CYS A 118 1.44 -14.66 18.69
C CYS A 118 2.72 -14.09 19.33
N PRO A 119 3.16 -14.63 20.49
CA PRO A 119 4.42 -14.23 21.12
C PRO A 119 5.65 -14.44 20.23
N ASP A 120 5.70 -15.53 19.45
CA ASP A 120 6.84 -15.81 18.57
C ASP A 120 6.89 -14.85 17.39
N SER A 121 5.73 -14.45 16.87
CA SER A 121 5.62 -13.43 15.81
C SER A 121 6.16 -12.10 16.30
N ARG A 122 5.74 -11.69 17.50
CA ARG A 122 6.27 -10.50 18.17
C ARG A 122 7.78 -10.58 18.36
N ASN A 123 8.27 -11.69 18.91
CA ASN A 123 9.69 -11.86 19.22
C ASN A 123 10.53 -11.79 17.95
N PHE A 124 10.08 -12.42 16.86
CA PHE A 124 10.74 -12.31 15.57
C PHE A 124 10.77 -10.86 15.07
N VAL A 125 9.64 -10.15 15.06
CA VAL A 125 9.62 -8.78 14.54
C VAL A 125 10.55 -7.87 15.34
N LEU A 126 10.49 -7.93 16.67
CA LEU A 126 11.23 -7.01 17.53
C LEU A 126 12.71 -7.36 17.67
N ASN A 127 13.07 -8.65 17.65
CA ASN A 127 14.43 -9.10 17.96
C ASN A 127 15.19 -9.64 16.75
N GLN A 128 14.54 -9.88 15.61
CA GLN A 128 15.19 -10.33 14.38
C GLN A 128 14.96 -9.34 13.24
N LEU A 129 13.70 -9.06 12.89
CA LEU A 129 13.34 -8.25 11.72
C LEU A 129 13.80 -6.81 11.85
N GLN A 130 13.32 -6.09 12.88
CA GLN A 130 13.61 -4.67 13.05
C GLN A 130 15.12 -4.41 13.22
N PRO A 131 15.87 -5.16 14.06
CA PRO A 131 17.31 -4.96 14.17
C PRO A 131 18.05 -5.22 12.87
N THR A 132 17.72 -6.31 12.15
CA THR A 132 18.36 -6.66 10.87
C THR A 132 18.12 -5.57 9.83
N PHE A 133 16.88 -5.10 9.70
CA PHE A 133 16.53 -4.03 8.75
C PHE A 133 17.25 -2.71 9.08
N ASN A 134 17.44 -2.39 10.35
CA ASN A 134 18.09 -1.15 10.77
C ASN A 134 19.60 -1.14 10.56
N ILE A 135 20.27 -2.30 10.61
CA ILE A 135 21.73 -2.36 10.46
C ILE A 135 22.15 -2.58 9.01
N LEU A 136 21.37 -3.30 8.21
CA LEU A 136 21.72 -3.54 6.81
C LEU A 136 21.55 -2.26 5.99
N PRO A 137 22.42 -2.02 4.98
CA PRO A 137 22.17 -0.98 3.98
C PRO A 137 20.81 -1.17 3.30
N SER A 138 20.13 -0.05 2.99
CA SER A 138 18.73 -0.06 2.54
C SER A 138 18.48 -0.80 1.22
N ASN A 139 19.52 -1.08 0.44
CA ASN A 139 19.46 -1.81 -0.82
C ASN A 139 19.70 -3.33 -0.68
N ILE A 140 19.88 -3.85 0.54
CA ILE A 140 20.19 -5.27 0.77
C ILE A 140 18.94 -6.10 1.04
N MET A 141 17.92 -5.51 1.65
CA MET A 141 16.75 -6.23 2.15
C MET A 141 15.47 -5.48 1.82
N SER A 142 14.50 -6.19 1.26
CA SER A 142 13.11 -5.73 1.15
C SER A 142 12.20 -6.63 1.99
N THR A 143 11.11 -6.08 2.51
CA THR A 143 10.21 -6.77 3.44
C THR A 143 8.77 -6.77 2.94
N SER A 144 8.10 -7.91 3.12
CA SER A 144 6.67 -8.09 2.87
C SER A 144 6.00 -8.64 4.14
N TYR A 145 4.81 -8.15 4.46
CA TYR A 145 4.12 -8.47 5.72
C TYR A 145 2.75 -9.09 5.44
N ILE A 146 2.50 -10.27 6.01
CA ILE A 146 1.27 -11.02 5.82
C ILE A 146 0.62 -11.28 7.20
N PRO A 147 -0.15 -10.30 7.73
CA PRO A 147 -0.86 -10.42 9.01
C PRO A 147 -2.12 -11.29 8.85
N TYR A 148 -1.98 -12.59 9.04
CA TYR A 148 -3.08 -13.55 8.98
C TYR A 148 -2.84 -14.72 9.93
N GLY A 149 -1.61 -15.23 9.93
CA GLY A 149 -1.16 -16.34 10.76
C GLY A 149 -1.84 -17.64 10.38
N LYS A 150 -2.54 -18.26 11.32
CA LYS A 150 -3.27 -19.53 11.10
C LYS A 150 -4.78 -19.34 11.23
N ALA A 151 -5.27 -18.15 10.90
CA ALA A 151 -6.69 -17.88 10.84
C ALA A 151 -7.38 -18.77 9.79
N GLU A 152 -8.69 -18.91 9.92
CA GLU A 152 -9.59 -19.50 8.93
C GLU A 152 -10.45 -18.37 8.33
N THR A 153 -10.51 -18.30 7.00
CA THR A 153 -11.39 -17.37 6.28
C THR A 153 -12.70 -18.08 5.95
N ILE A 154 -13.82 -17.47 6.33
CA ILE A 154 -15.17 -17.98 6.07
C ILE A 154 -15.85 -16.99 5.13
N THR A 155 -16.29 -17.47 3.96
CA THR A 155 -17.14 -16.69 3.05
C THR A 155 -18.60 -16.84 3.47
N ASN A 156 -19.22 -15.73 3.86
CA ASN A 156 -20.61 -15.67 4.28
C ASN A 156 -21.56 -15.74 3.07
N HIS A 157 -22.84 -16.02 3.31
CA HIS A 157 -23.85 -16.14 2.24
C HIS A 157 -24.04 -14.87 1.40
N ASP A 158 -23.77 -13.70 1.98
CA ASP A 158 -23.84 -12.39 1.32
C ASP A 158 -22.54 -12.02 0.58
N GLY A 159 -21.57 -12.93 0.52
CA GLY A 159 -20.26 -12.71 -0.10
C GLY A 159 -19.24 -11.98 0.78
N THR A 160 -19.62 -11.56 2.00
CA THR A 160 -18.68 -10.95 2.94
C THR A 160 -17.77 -11.99 3.60
N TYR A 161 -16.68 -11.55 4.22
CA TYR A 161 -15.74 -12.44 4.92
C TYR A 161 -15.88 -12.33 6.43
N SER A 162 -15.85 -13.48 7.11
CA SER A 162 -15.63 -13.61 8.55
C SER A 162 -14.39 -14.46 8.82
N PHE A 163 -13.84 -14.38 10.04
CA PHE A 163 -12.56 -14.99 10.38
C PHE A 163 -12.61 -15.68 11.74
N LYS A 164 -11.92 -16.82 11.83
CA LYS A 164 -11.65 -17.50 13.11
C LYS A 164 -10.14 -17.57 13.32
N CYS A 165 -9.65 -16.91 14.35
CA CYS A 165 -8.22 -16.83 14.66
C CYS A 165 -7.87 -17.66 15.91
N GLN A 166 -6.60 -18.06 16.05
CA GLN A 166 -6.16 -18.98 17.10
C GLN A 166 -6.30 -18.35 18.49
N HIS A 167 -6.06 -17.05 18.59
CA HIS A 167 -6.19 -16.28 19.83
C HIS A 167 -7.53 -15.53 19.93
N GLY A 168 -8.55 -15.99 19.22
CA GLY A 168 -9.91 -15.47 19.28
C GLY A 168 -10.15 -14.21 18.43
N PRO A 169 -11.31 -13.54 18.61
CA PRO A 169 -11.74 -12.45 17.72
C PRO A 169 -10.86 -11.20 17.80
N GLU A 170 -10.20 -10.96 18.93
CA GLU A 170 -9.28 -9.83 19.09
C GLU A 170 -8.05 -9.97 18.17
N GLU A 171 -7.52 -11.18 17.98
CA GLU A 171 -6.45 -11.41 17.00
C GLU A 171 -6.90 -11.10 15.58
N CYS A 172 -8.10 -11.55 15.18
CA CYS A 172 -8.62 -11.23 13.86
C CYS A 172 -8.77 -9.72 13.67
N ARG A 173 -9.28 -9.01 14.67
CA ARG A 173 -9.40 -7.55 14.65
C ARG A 173 -8.02 -6.91 14.50
N LYS A 174 -7.05 -7.30 15.33
CA LYS A 174 -5.68 -6.76 15.26
C LYS A 174 -4.98 -7.09 13.95
N ASN A 175 -5.17 -8.29 13.38
CA ASN A 175 -4.66 -8.65 12.05
C ASN A 175 -5.21 -7.71 10.96
N ARG A 176 -6.50 -7.34 11.01
CA ARG A 176 -7.07 -6.33 10.09
C ARG A 176 -6.45 -4.95 10.27
N TYR A 177 -6.24 -4.50 11.50
CA TYR A 177 -5.57 -3.21 11.75
C TYR A 177 -4.12 -3.21 11.28
N HIS A 178 -3.38 -4.31 11.47
CA HIS A 178 -2.06 -4.47 10.86
C HIS A 178 -2.16 -4.36 9.33
N ALA A 179 -3.07 -5.12 8.70
CA ALA A 179 -3.30 -5.11 7.25
C ALA A 179 -3.60 -3.70 6.71
N CYS A 180 -4.51 -2.97 7.36
CA CYS A 180 -4.87 -1.60 6.98
C CYS A 180 -3.72 -0.60 7.21
N GLY A 181 -2.91 -0.81 8.24
CA GLY A 181 -1.71 0.00 8.48
C GLY A 181 -0.70 -0.11 7.35
N LEU A 182 -0.50 -1.32 6.80
CA LEU A 182 0.38 -1.56 5.65
C LEU A 182 -0.06 -0.81 4.39
N VAL A 183 -1.37 -0.54 4.23
CA VAL A 183 -1.87 0.27 3.11
C VAL A 183 -1.40 1.72 3.26
N GLN A 184 -1.40 2.26 4.48
CA GLN A 184 -1.04 3.67 4.71
C GLN A 184 0.45 3.93 4.62
N THR A 185 1.31 2.95 4.93
CA THR A 185 2.76 3.09 4.75
C THR A 185 3.18 2.95 3.28
N GLY A 186 2.30 2.46 2.41
CA GLY A 186 2.59 2.29 0.99
C GLY A 186 3.86 1.47 0.78
N ASN A 187 4.70 1.87 -0.17
CA ASN A 187 5.96 1.20 -0.48
C ASN A 187 7.12 1.58 0.46
N ASP A 188 6.90 2.45 1.46
CA ASP A 188 7.96 2.88 2.37
C ASP A 188 8.29 1.75 3.36
N GLN A 189 9.38 1.04 3.08
CA GLN A 189 9.85 -0.07 3.88
C GLN A 189 10.22 0.35 5.31
N GLY A 190 10.83 1.53 5.46
CA GLY A 190 11.25 2.06 6.76
C GLY A 190 10.05 2.37 7.64
N GLU A 191 9.05 3.06 7.09
CA GLU A 191 7.81 3.36 7.82
C GLU A 191 6.98 2.10 8.10
N THR A 192 6.97 1.14 7.17
CA THR A 192 6.31 -0.15 7.39
C THR A 192 6.94 -0.93 8.55
N VAL A 193 8.28 -1.04 8.60
CA VAL A 193 9.00 -1.70 9.70
C VAL A 193 8.72 -0.99 11.03
N LYS A 194 8.75 0.35 11.05
CA LYS A 194 8.46 1.15 12.26
C LYS A 194 7.04 0.90 12.76
N LEU A 195 6.04 0.94 11.86
CA LEU A 195 4.64 0.72 12.19
C LEU A 195 4.43 -0.68 12.78
N VAL A 196 4.82 -1.73 12.06
CA VAL A 196 4.62 -3.13 12.50
C VAL A 196 5.34 -3.38 13.83
N SER A 197 6.56 -2.85 14.00
CA SER A 197 7.30 -2.97 15.26
C SER A 197 6.63 -2.20 16.41
N CYS A 198 6.06 -1.03 16.15
CA CYS A 198 5.30 -0.26 17.14
C CYS A 198 4.06 -1.03 17.61
N LEU A 199 3.29 -1.62 16.67
CA LEU A 199 2.13 -2.42 17.00
C LEU A 199 2.49 -3.65 17.84
N PHE A 200 3.60 -4.33 17.53
CA PHE A 200 4.09 -5.46 18.31
C PHE A 200 4.64 -5.08 19.69
N ARG A 201 5.22 -3.89 19.84
CA ARG A 201 5.58 -3.36 21.17
C ARG A 201 4.35 -3.18 22.05
N ASN A 202 3.26 -2.70 21.46
CA ASN A 202 1.98 -2.43 22.13
C ASN A 202 0.93 -3.55 21.95
N TRP A 203 1.34 -4.78 21.62
CA TRP A 203 0.42 -5.87 21.27
C TRP A 203 -0.52 -6.34 22.40
N ARG A 204 -0.15 -6.08 23.67
CA ARG A 204 -0.81 -6.57 24.89
C ARG A 204 -1.36 -5.46 25.79
N VAL A 205 -1.76 -4.33 25.22
CA VAL A 205 -2.52 -3.35 26.02
C VAL A 205 -3.88 -3.96 26.38
N GLN A 206 -4.33 -3.76 27.62
CA GLN A 206 -5.53 -4.40 28.13
C GLN A 206 -6.80 -3.73 27.59
N GLY A 207 -7.59 -4.50 26.84
CA GLY A 207 -8.91 -4.13 26.37
C GLY A 207 -8.94 -3.18 25.18
N ARG A 208 -10.13 -2.97 24.64
CA ARG A 208 -10.36 -2.22 23.39
C ARG A 208 -9.82 -0.79 23.43
N ALA A 209 -9.94 -0.10 24.56
CA ALA A 209 -9.42 1.26 24.72
C ALA A 209 -7.88 1.29 24.61
N GLY A 210 -7.22 0.30 25.20
CA GLY A 210 -5.78 0.14 25.09
C GLY A 210 -5.29 -0.12 23.68
N ASP A 211 -6.02 -0.97 22.95
CA ASP A 211 -5.72 -1.22 21.54
C ASP A 211 -5.90 0.03 20.67
N ILE A 212 -6.94 0.82 20.91
CA ILE A 212 -7.16 2.09 20.21
C ILE A 212 -5.99 3.04 20.43
N GLU A 213 -5.56 3.23 21.68
CA GLU A 213 -4.41 4.08 22.02
C GLU A 213 -3.13 3.59 21.31
N ALA A 214 -2.89 2.28 21.32
CA ALA A 214 -1.75 1.65 20.66
C ALA A 214 -1.78 1.88 19.14
N PHE A 215 -2.89 1.56 18.47
CA PHE A 215 -3.00 1.74 17.03
C PHE A 215 -2.88 3.20 16.62
N LYS A 216 -3.56 4.10 17.35
CA LYS A 216 -3.53 5.54 17.11
C LYS A 216 -2.11 6.10 17.23
N SER A 217 -1.43 5.84 18.35
CA SER A 217 -0.07 6.34 18.57
C SER A 217 0.93 5.80 17.54
N CYS A 218 0.78 4.54 17.12
CA CYS A 218 1.66 3.95 16.11
C CYS A 218 1.42 4.50 14.70
N ILE A 219 0.16 4.69 14.28
CA ILE A 219 -0.12 5.17 12.92
C ILE A 219 0.12 6.67 12.78
N GLU A 220 -0.17 7.47 13.80
CA GLU A 220 0.08 8.92 13.76
C GLU A 220 1.58 9.28 13.78
N ALA A 221 2.44 8.32 14.14
CA ALA A 221 3.89 8.47 14.02
C ALA A 221 4.43 8.24 12.59
N VAL A 222 3.63 7.64 11.70
CA VAL A 222 3.97 7.44 10.29
C VAL A 222 3.67 8.73 9.52
N PRO A 223 4.59 9.24 8.67
CA PRO A 223 4.30 10.37 7.79
C PRO A 223 3.05 10.12 6.93
N GLY A 224 2.04 10.97 7.06
CA GLY A 224 0.76 10.83 6.35
C GLY A 224 -0.19 9.78 6.94
N GLY A 225 0.19 9.12 8.03
CA GLY A 225 -0.67 8.18 8.75
C GLY A 225 -1.86 8.89 9.42
N ASN A 226 -3.03 8.24 9.36
CA ASN A 226 -4.28 8.77 9.88
C ASN A 226 -5.06 7.69 10.64
N TRP A 227 -5.37 7.99 11.91
CA TRP A 227 -6.12 7.10 12.79
C TRP A 227 -7.53 6.81 12.28
N GLN A 228 -8.27 7.82 11.80
CA GLN A 228 -9.65 7.62 11.33
C GLN A 228 -9.67 6.70 10.12
N THR A 229 -8.79 6.93 9.14
CA THR A 229 -8.63 6.05 7.97
C THR A 229 -8.26 4.62 8.38
N LEU A 230 -7.40 4.47 9.38
CA LEU A 230 -7.01 3.15 9.89
C LEU A 230 -8.19 2.45 10.56
N GLN A 231 -8.93 3.17 11.39
CA GLN A 231 -10.08 2.67 12.11
C GLN A 231 -11.21 2.24 11.17
N ASP A 232 -11.55 3.09 10.20
CA ASP A 232 -12.60 2.82 9.22
C ASP A 232 -12.26 1.58 8.38
N CYS A 233 -10.98 1.43 7.99
CA CYS A 233 -10.52 0.23 7.30
C CYS A 233 -10.58 -1.01 8.21
N GLY A 234 -10.03 -0.94 9.43
CA GLY A 234 -9.88 -2.08 10.34
C GLY A 234 -11.19 -2.63 10.91
N ASP A 235 -12.18 -1.75 11.12
CA ASP A 235 -13.52 -2.09 11.57
C ASP A 235 -14.49 -2.33 10.39
N GLY A 236 -14.09 -2.01 9.15
CA GLY A 236 -14.92 -2.07 7.95
C GLY A 236 -14.65 -3.21 6.98
N ALA A 237 -15.34 -3.18 5.83
CA ALA A 237 -15.26 -4.20 4.79
C ALA A 237 -13.87 -4.28 4.12
N GLN A 238 -13.16 -3.16 4.02
CA GLN A 238 -11.80 -3.13 3.46
C GLN A 238 -10.84 -4.00 4.27
N GLY A 239 -10.86 -3.89 5.61
CA GLY A 239 -10.04 -4.72 6.48
C GLY A 239 -10.36 -6.21 6.33
N ASN A 240 -11.65 -6.56 6.16
CA ASN A 240 -12.05 -7.94 5.87
C ASN A 240 -11.49 -8.42 4.53
N GLN A 241 -11.59 -7.63 3.46
CA GLN A 241 -11.04 -7.99 2.16
C GLN A 241 -9.52 -8.18 2.21
N LEU A 242 -8.80 -7.26 2.86
CA LEU A 242 -7.34 -7.35 3.02
C LEU A 242 -6.95 -8.62 3.79
N LEU A 243 -7.64 -8.92 4.89
CA LEU A 243 -7.34 -10.12 5.68
C LEU A 243 -7.66 -11.41 4.92
N ALA A 244 -8.73 -11.44 4.11
CA ALA A 244 -9.04 -12.57 3.24
C ALA A 244 -7.95 -12.78 2.17
N ASN A 245 -7.44 -11.70 1.56
CA ASN A 245 -6.34 -11.76 0.60
C ASN A 245 -5.05 -12.29 1.24
N TYR A 246 -4.69 -11.81 2.43
CA TYR A 246 -3.56 -12.37 3.18
C TYR A 246 -3.77 -13.83 3.59
N GLY A 247 -5.02 -14.24 3.81
CA GLY A 247 -5.38 -15.64 3.98
C GLY A 247 -5.11 -16.48 2.73
N GLN A 248 -5.46 -15.99 1.54
CA GLN A 248 -5.14 -16.67 0.28
C GLN A 248 -3.63 -16.80 0.07
N MET A 249 -2.87 -15.74 0.35
CA MET A 249 -1.40 -15.77 0.30
C MET A 249 -0.82 -16.79 1.27
N THR A 250 -1.37 -16.87 2.48
CA THR A 250 -0.89 -17.82 3.50
C THR A 250 -1.19 -19.27 3.12
N HIS A 251 -2.39 -19.54 2.60
CA HIS A 251 -2.81 -20.88 2.19
C HIS A 251 -2.16 -21.35 0.88
N SER A 252 -1.67 -20.44 0.04
CA SER A 252 -0.97 -20.81 -1.20
C SER A 252 0.46 -21.30 -0.96
N LEU A 253 1.02 -21.09 0.23
CA LEU A 253 2.37 -21.53 0.57
C LEU A 253 2.52 -23.05 0.49
N GLN A 254 3.63 -23.48 -0.10
CA GLN A 254 4.05 -24.88 -0.17
C GLN A 254 5.43 -25.07 0.47
N PRO A 255 5.61 -26.02 1.40
CA PRO A 255 4.55 -26.79 2.08
C PRO A 255 3.57 -25.88 2.86
N PRO A 256 2.39 -26.36 3.28
CA PRO A 256 1.45 -25.55 4.07
C PRO A 256 2.08 -24.98 5.36
N VAL A 257 1.51 -23.88 5.88
CA VAL A 257 1.98 -23.27 7.14
C VAL A 257 1.62 -24.16 8.33
N THR A 258 2.64 -24.58 9.09
CA THR A 258 2.48 -25.35 10.33
C THR A 258 2.79 -24.51 11.57
N PHE A 259 3.63 -23.49 11.44
CA PHE A 259 4.12 -22.62 12.51
C PHE A 259 4.11 -21.15 12.10
N ILE A 260 3.90 -20.25 13.06
CA ILE A 260 3.91 -18.81 12.85
C ILE A 260 4.84 -18.17 13.90
N PRO A 261 5.77 -17.29 13.50
CA PRO A 261 5.93 -16.72 12.16
C PRO A 261 6.57 -17.70 11.17
N THR A 262 6.12 -17.67 9.92
CA THR A 262 6.77 -18.35 8.79
C THR A 262 7.50 -17.30 7.95
N ILE A 263 8.80 -17.48 7.76
CA ILE A 263 9.66 -16.54 7.03
C ILE A 263 10.03 -17.13 5.68
N LEU A 264 9.90 -16.34 4.63
CA LEU A 264 10.39 -16.67 3.30
C LEU A 264 11.57 -15.76 2.95
N ILE A 265 12.63 -16.36 2.43
CA ILE A 265 13.78 -15.67 1.81
C ILE A 265 13.69 -15.93 0.31
N ASN A 266 13.54 -14.88 -0.49
CA ASN A 266 13.37 -14.95 -1.94
C ASN A 266 12.29 -15.96 -2.37
N GLY A 267 11.16 -15.98 -1.65
CA GLY A 267 10.03 -16.87 -1.94
C GLY A 267 10.14 -18.29 -1.35
N VAL A 268 11.28 -18.64 -0.73
CA VAL A 268 11.51 -19.98 -0.15
C VAL A 268 11.43 -19.93 1.37
N LYS A 269 10.64 -20.83 1.98
CA LYS A 269 10.54 -20.94 3.44
C LYS A 269 11.91 -21.20 4.06
N SER A 270 12.23 -20.47 5.14
CA SER A 270 13.51 -20.58 5.82
C SER A 270 13.34 -20.59 7.35
N ASP A 271 13.54 -21.77 7.94
CA ASP A 271 13.60 -21.92 9.40
C ASP A 271 14.86 -21.26 9.98
N GLU A 272 15.93 -21.13 9.17
CA GLU A 272 17.14 -20.41 9.57
C GLU A 272 16.83 -18.92 9.72
N ALA A 273 16.07 -18.33 8.80
CA ALA A 273 15.69 -16.92 8.87
C ALA A 273 14.90 -16.60 10.15
N PHE A 274 14.07 -17.53 10.65
CA PHE A 274 13.39 -17.36 11.94
C PHE A 274 14.38 -17.29 13.12
N ARG A 275 15.48 -18.06 13.08
CA ARG A 275 16.48 -18.14 14.16
C ARG A 275 17.53 -17.03 14.09
N ASN A 276 17.98 -16.70 12.88
CA ASN A 276 19.00 -15.70 12.60
C ASN A 276 18.73 -15.05 11.24
N LEU A 277 17.90 -14.01 11.24
CA LEU A 277 17.50 -13.35 10.01
C LEU A 277 18.67 -12.68 9.29
N LEU A 278 19.55 -12.01 10.04
CA LEU A 278 20.73 -11.34 9.48
C LEU A 278 21.58 -12.33 8.68
N GLN A 279 21.93 -13.48 9.27
CA GLN A 279 22.71 -14.49 8.58
C GLN A 279 22.01 -15.00 7.33
N ALA A 280 20.70 -15.29 7.42
CA ALA A 280 19.93 -15.79 6.29
C ALA A 280 19.90 -14.78 5.11
N VAL A 281 19.70 -13.50 5.41
CA VAL A 281 19.74 -12.42 4.40
C VAL A 281 21.14 -12.30 3.80
N CYS A 282 22.17 -12.28 4.64
CA CYS A 282 23.56 -12.18 4.19
C CYS A 282 24.02 -13.37 3.35
N ASN A 283 23.51 -14.57 3.61
CA ASN A 283 23.78 -15.77 2.81
C ASN A 283 23.05 -15.74 1.46
N ALA A 284 21.86 -15.12 1.42
CA ALA A 284 21.04 -15.04 0.22
C ALA A 284 21.39 -13.85 -0.69
N TYR A 285 22.09 -12.84 -0.18
CA TYR A 285 22.48 -11.67 -0.96
C TYR A 285 23.61 -12.01 -1.93
N THR A 286 23.42 -11.69 -3.21
CA THR A 286 24.36 -12.04 -4.29
C THR A 286 25.25 -10.89 -4.74
N GLY A 287 25.09 -9.70 -4.16
CA GLY A 287 25.94 -8.54 -4.42
C GLY A 287 27.20 -8.52 -3.56
N GLU A 288 27.87 -7.37 -3.53
CA GLU A 288 28.98 -7.15 -2.59
C GLU A 288 28.51 -7.30 -1.14
N ARG A 289 29.14 -8.23 -0.40
CA ARG A 289 28.72 -8.56 0.96
C ARG A 289 28.88 -7.34 1.89
N PRO A 290 27.78 -6.86 2.52
CA PRO A 290 27.87 -5.76 3.49
C PRO A 290 28.77 -6.09 4.68
N GLN A 291 29.41 -5.08 5.27
CA GLN A 291 30.27 -5.27 6.45
C GLN A 291 29.48 -5.85 7.63
N GLU A 292 28.21 -5.46 7.77
CA GLU A 292 27.30 -5.90 8.83
C GLU A 292 26.99 -7.39 8.78
N CYS A 293 27.20 -8.02 7.63
CA CYS A 293 27.08 -9.46 7.47
C CYS A 293 28.24 -10.24 8.11
N GLY A 294 29.29 -9.55 8.57
CA GLY A 294 30.52 -10.18 9.07
C GLY A 294 31.28 -10.96 7.99
N SER A 295 32.48 -11.41 8.35
CA SER A 295 33.29 -12.33 7.54
C SER A 295 32.69 -13.72 7.50
#